data_AF-A0A964YEE8-F1
#
_entry.id   AF-A0A964YEE8-F1
#
_cell.length_a   1.000
_cell.length_b   1.000
_cell.length_c   1.000
_cell.angle_alpha   90.00
_cell.angle_beta   90.00
_cell.angle_gamma   90.00
#
_symmetry.space_group_name_H-M   'P 1'
#
loop_
_entity.id
_entity.type
_entity.pdbx_description
1 polymer ?
#
loop_
_entity_poly.entity_id
_entity_poly.type
_entity_poly.pdbx_seq_one_letter_code
_entity_poly.pdbx_strand_id
1 'polypeptide(L)'
;LPLHPLPPKWQLLVECLLIQLVPECRLGVAANLQLPADSRERLKKITDIQRVIAKEIPQCCSISAKVHYLKGYTLPLLLLIAAHSPPELRRSLWCYLREWMYIKPALDGNQLMAMGYKPGKLFKEILDSLLMATLDGEVDGEEQAVAWVGQHYPLHEVPGSAT
;
A
#
# COMPACT_ATOMS: atom_id res chain seq x y z
N LEU A 1 -0.76 9.53 1.10
CA LEU A 1 0.28 9.49 0.05
C LEU A 1 -0.12 10.47 -1.03
N PRO A 2 0.71 11.45 -1.44
CA PRO A 2 0.41 12.17 -2.66
C PRO A 2 0.51 11.12 -3.77
N LEU A 3 -0.64 10.73 -4.31
CA LEU A 3 -0.68 9.93 -5.51
C LEU A 3 -0.04 10.81 -6.57
N HIS A 4 1.24 10.58 -6.88
CA HIS A 4 1.77 11.10 -8.13
C HIS A 4 0.79 10.64 -9.21
N PRO A 5 0.23 11.56 -9.99
CA PRO A 5 -0.75 11.19 -10.99
C PRO A 5 -0.15 10.13 -11.89
N LEU A 6 -0.96 9.13 -12.23
CA LEU A 6 -0.54 8.11 -13.18
C LEU A 6 -0.03 8.81 -14.45
N PRO A 7 1.10 8.36 -15.03
CA PRO A 7 1.52 8.86 -16.32
C PRO A 7 0.41 8.68 -17.36
N PRO A 8 0.42 9.48 -18.44
CA PRO A 8 -0.49 9.28 -19.56
C PRO A 8 -0.49 7.82 -20.02
N LYS A 9 -1.66 7.30 -20.37
CA LYS A 9 -1.83 5.88 -20.76
C LYS A 9 -0.83 5.44 -21.82
N TRP A 10 -0.56 6.28 -22.82
CA TRP A 10 0.40 5.97 -23.88
C TRP A 10 1.81 5.70 -23.34
N GLN A 11 2.23 6.44 -22.31
CA GLN A 11 3.56 6.32 -21.72
C GLN A 11 3.70 4.98 -20.98
N LEU A 12 2.66 4.58 -20.24
CA LEU A 12 2.61 3.26 -19.60
C LEU A 12 2.62 2.13 -20.63
N LEU A 13 1.90 2.28 -21.75
CA LEU A 13 1.91 1.28 -22.83
C LEU A 13 3.30 1.16 -23.47
N VAL A 14 3.98 2.28 -23.72
CA VAL A 14 5.37 2.27 -24.21
C VAL A 14 6.30 1.60 -23.20
N GLU A 15 6.21 1.96 -21.91
CA GLU A 15 7.00 1.32 -20.85
C GLU A 15 6.75 -0.19 -20.79
N CYS A 16 5.50 -0.66 -20.96
CA CYS A 16 5.19 -2.09 -21.08
C CYS A 16 5.92 -2.77 -22.24
N LEU A 17 5.95 -2.14 -23.41
CA LEU A 17 6.68 -2.68 -24.56
C LEU A 17 8.20 -2.73 -24.28
N LEU A 18 8.75 -1.67 -23.69
CA LEU A 18 10.18 -1.62 -23.38
C LEU A 18 10.62 -2.64 -22.32
N ILE A 19 9.74 -3.03 -21.39
CA ILE A 19 10.03 -4.05 -20.38
C ILE A 19 10.31 -5.42 -21.02
N GLN A 20 9.73 -5.72 -22.18
CA GLN A 20 9.98 -6.98 -22.90
C GLN A 20 11.36 -7.03 -23.57
N LEU A 21 12.06 -5.90 -23.69
CA LEU A 21 13.44 -5.86 -24.17
C LEU A 21 14.40 -6.36 -23.09
N VAL A 22 15.59 -6.79 -23.54
CA VAL A 22 16.73 -7.10 -22.67
C VAL A 22 17.06 -5.84 -21.83
N PRO A 23 17.26 -5.96 -20.49
CA PRO A 23 17.39 -4.80 -19.59
C PRO A 23 18.39 -3.73 -20.03
N GLU A 24 19.49 -4.14 -20.65
CA GLU A 24 20.60 -3.30 -21.09
C GLU A 24 20.16 -2.35 -22.23
N CYS A 25 19.18 -2.74 -23.05
CA CYS A 25 18.70 -1.93 -24.16
C CYS A 25 17.62 -0.91 -23.77
N ARG A 26 16.90 -1.13 -22.65
CA ARG A 26 15.70 -0.36 -22.30
C ARG A 26 15.97 1.13 -22.16
N LEU A 27 17.07 1.49 -21.51
CA LEU A 27 17.42 2.89 -21.26
C LEU A 27 17.87 3.61 -22.53
N GLY A 28 18.57 2.92 -23.43
CA GLY A 28 18.94 3.47 -24.74
C GLY A 28 17.70 3.80 -25.58
N VAL A 29 16.76 2.86 -25.68
CA VAL A 29 15.50 3.08 -26.41
C VAL A 29 14.65 4.17 -25.73
N ALA A 30 14.55 4.17 -24.41
CA ALA A 30 13.83 5.20 -23.66
C ALA A 30 14.43 6.60 -23.86
N ALA A 31 15.75 6.72 -23.96
CA ALA A 31 16.43 7.98 -24.26
C ALA A 31 16.15 8.44 -25.69
N ASN A 32 16.20 7.54 -26.67
CA ASN A 32 15.88 7.84 -28.07
C ASN A 32 14.43 8.32 -28.25
N LEU A 33 13.50 7.74 -27.48
CA LEU A 33 12.09 8.14 -27.44
C LEU A 33 11.82 9.36 -26.55
N GLN A 34 12.86 9.98 -25.98
CA GLN A 34 12.79 11.15 -25.11
C GLN A 34 11.83 10.95 -23.91
N LEU A 35 11.80 9.75 -23.35
CA LEU A 35 10.93 9.47 -22.21
C LEU A 35 11.37 10.27 -20.96
N PRO A 36 10.42 10.71 -20.11
CA PRO A 36 10.71 11.45 -18.89
C PRO A 36 11.72 10.75 -17.97
N ALA A 37 12.38 11.53 -17.10
CA ALA A 37 13.33 10.98 -16.12
C ALA A 37 12.71 9.86 -15.26
N ASP A 38 11.47 10.06 -14.81
CA ASP A 38 10.76 9.07 -13.99
C ASP A 38 10.50 7.75 -14.74
N SER A 39 10.25 7.80 -16.06
CA SER A 39 10.12 6.59 -16.89
C SER A 39 11.43 5.83 -16.98
N ARG A 40 12.52 6.55 -17.24
CA ARG A 40 13.86 5.96 -17.33
C ARG A 40 14.25 5.33 -16.00
N GLU A 41 13.94 5.99 -14.89
CA GLU A 41 14.20 5.48 -13.55
C GLU A 41 13.38 4.23 -13.22
N ARG A 42 12.09 4.20 -13.60
CA ARG A 42 11.27 2.98 -13.48
C ARG A 42 11.84 1.84 -14.30
N LEU A 43 12.13 2.07 -15.59
CA LEU A 43 12.66 1.05 -16.50
C LEU A 43 14.02 0.51 -16.04
N LYS A 44 14.85 1.35 -15.40
CA LYS A 44 16.13 0.95 -14.81
C LYS A 44 15.93 0.00 -13.63
N LYS A 45 15.01 0.31 -12.72
CA LYS A 45 14.85 -0.40 -11.44
C LYS A 45 13.87 -1.58 -11.50
N ILE A 46 13.00 -1.65 -12.50
CA ILE A 46 11.84 -2.55 -12.48
C ILE A 46 12.22 -4.03 -12.37
N THR A 47 13.27 -4.50 -13.06
CA THR A 47 13.68 -5.92 -12.99
C THR A 47 14.07 -6.33 -11.58
N ASP A 48 14.85 -5.50 -10.90
CA ASP A 48 15.33 -5.78 -9.55
C ASP A 48 14.20 -5.69 -8.54
N ILE A 49 13.36 -4.67 -8.65
CA ILE A 49 12.21 -4.51 -7.77
C ILE A 49 11.21 -5.65 -7.98
N GLN A 50 10.92 -6.04 -9.23
CA GLN A 50 10.06 -7.18 -9.53
C GLN A 50 10.60 -8.46 -8.88
N ARG A 51 11.91 -8.72 -8.97
CA ARG A 51 12.54 -9.89 -8.34
C ARG A 51 12.39 -9.87 -6.82
N VAL A 52 12.61 -8.72 -6.20
CA VAL A 52 12.48 -8.54 -4.75
C VAL A 52 11.02 -8.74 -4.33
N ILE A 53 10.07 -8.07 -4.98
CA ILE A 53 8.63 -8.22 -4.70
C ILE A 53 8.19 -9.69 -4.88
N ALA A 54 8.63 -10.36 -5.95
CA ALA A 54 8.31 -11.77 -6.19
C ALA A 54 8.79 -12.71 -5.10
N LYS A 55 9.90 -12.36 -4.42
CA LYS A 55 10.44 -13.11 -3.30
C LYS A 55 9.72 -12.79 -1.98
N GLU A 56 9.45 -11.52 -1.71
CA GLU A 56 8.94 -11.07 -0.40
C GLU A 56 7.42 -11.25 -0.26
N ILE A 57 6.62 -10.99 -1.30
CA ILE A 57 5.15 -11.06 -1.21
C ILE A 57 4.61 -12.44 -0.79
N PRO A 58 5.15 -13.57 -1.28
CA PRO A 58 4.73 -14.90 -0.81
C PRO A 58 5.07 -15.18 0.66
N GLN A 59 6.06 -14.49 1.23
CA GLN A 59 6.46 -14.67 2.64
C GLN A 59 5.55 -13.89 3.60
N CYS A 60 4.78 -12.93 3.11
CA CYS A 60 3.83 -12.19 3.93
C CYS A 60 2.65 -13.10 4.33
N CYS A 61 2.52 -13.37 5.63
CA CYS A 61 1.49 -14.25 6.18
C CYS A 61 0.07 -13.64 6.19
N SER A 62 -0.07 -12.33 5.99
CA SER A 62 -1.36 -11.62 6.08
C SER A 62 -1.55 -10.61 4.94
N ILE A 63 -2.79 -10.11 4.76
CA ILE A 63 -3.10 -9.09 3.75
C ILE A 63 -2.50 -7.75 4.20
N SER A 64 -2.61 -7.43 5.49
CA SER A 64 -2.03 -6.23 6.10
C SER A 64 -0.53 -6.15 5.86
N ALA A 65 0.21 -7.25 6.00
CA ALA A 65 1.64 -7.33 5.73
C ALA A 65 1.96 -7.05 4.24
N LYS A 66 1.18 -7.62 3.32
CA LYS A 66 1.32 -7.35 1.87
C LYS A 66 1.05 -5.89 1.54
N VAL A 67 -0.02 -5.32 2.10
CA VAL A 67 -0.38 -3.90 1.90
C VAL A 67 0.69 -2.98 2.46
N HIS A 68 1.19 -3.24 3.67
CA HIS A 68 2.25 -2.47 4.28
C HIS A 68 3.51 -2.47 3.41
N TYR A 69 3.90 -3.65 2.92
CA TYR A 69 5.05 -3.81 2.04
C TYR A 69 4.86 -3.07 0.70
N LEU A 70 3.70 -3.21 0.05
CA LEU A 70 3.42 -2.60 -1.26
C LEU A 70 3.25 -1.08 -1.21
N LYS A 71 2.83 -0.52 -0.06
CA LYS A 71 2.71 0.94 0.15
C LYS A 71 4.02 1.69 -0.05
N GLY A 72 5.18 1.03 0.04
CA GLY A 72 6.50 1.62 -0.20
C GLY A 72 6.80 1.90 -1.68
N TYR A 73 5.99 1.40 -2.61
CA TYR A 73 6.22 1.53 -4.06
C TYR A 73 5.23 2.48 -4.73
N THR A 74 5.66 3.05 -5.86
CA THR A 74 4.81 3.95 -6.65
C THR A 74 3.77 3.17 -7.47
N LEU A 75 2.59 3.75 -7.62
CA LEU A 75 1.48 3.14 -8.37
C LEU A 75 1.85 2.77 -9.82
N PRO A 76 2.54 3.64 -10.61
CA PRO A 76 2.95 3.28 -11.97
C PRO A 76 3.89 2.08 -12.01
N LEU A 77 4.82 1.96 -11.06
CA LEU A 77 5.74 0.83 -10.98
C LEU A 77 4.99 -0.47 -10.67
N LEU A 78 4.10 -0.47 -9.69
CA LEU A 78 3.30 -1.64 -9.32
C LEU A 78 2.41 -2.10 -10.47
N LEU A 79 1.83 -1.18 -11.25
CA LEU A 79 1.05 -1.50 -12.46
C LEU A 79 1.90 -2.19 -13.52
N LEU A 80 3.09 -1.66 -13.82
CA LEU A 80 4.00 -2.26 -14.79
C LEU A 80 4.46 -3.65 -14.35
N ILE A 81 4.77 -3.83 -13.06
CA ILE A 81 5.16 -5.13 -12.50
C ILE A 81 3.99 -6.09 -12.59
N ALA A 82 2.77 -5.70 -12.21
CA ALA A 82 1.58 -6.55 -12.30
C ALA A 82 1.33 -7.05 -13.74
N ALA A 83 1.53 -6.18 -14.73
CA ALA A 83 1.38 -6.52 -16.15
C ALA A 83 2.40 -7.58 -16.63
N HIS A 84 3.60 -7.64 -16.05
CA HIS A 84 4.71 -8.52 -16.49
C HIS A 84 5.09 -9.59 -15.47
N SER A 85 4.27 -9.82 -14.44
CA SER A 85 4.55 -10.81 -13.39
C SER A 85 3.83 -12.13 -13.63
N PRO A 86 4.34 -13.26 -13.10
CA PRO A 86 3.62 -14.55 -13.10
C PRO A 86 2.25 -14.48 -12.41
N PRO A 87 1.33 -15.43 -12.68
CA PRO A 87 -0.05 -15.40 -12.16
C PRO A 87 -0.18 -15.18 -10.65
N GLU A 88 0.68 -15.81 -9.86
CA GLU A 88 0.63 -15.79 -8.39
C GLU A 88 0.91 -14.38 -7.85
N LEU A 89 2.01 -13.77 -8.31
CA LEU A 89 2.37 -12.41 -7.94
C LEU A 89 1.37 -11.40 -8.53
N ARG A 90 0.98 -11.61 -9.80
CA ARG A 90 0.02 -10.78 -10.50
C ARG A 90 -1.31 -10.68 -9.74
N ARG A 91 -1.81 -11.80 -9.20
CA ARG A 91 -3.05 -11.81 -8.40
C ARG A 91 -2.94 -10.91 -7.17
N SER A 92 -1.86 -11.06 -6.40
CA SER A 92 -1.65 -10.25 -5.18
C SER A 92 -1.53 -8.76 -5.50
N LEU A 93 -0.80 -8.40 -6.56
CA LEU A 93 -0.69 -7.01 -7.00
C LEU A 93 -2.02 -6.45 -7.49
N TRP A 94 -2.83 -7.23 -8.22
CA TRP A 94 -4.15 -6.78 -8.65
C TRP A 94 -5.11 -6.56 -7.48
N CYS A 95 -5.14 -7.46 -6.50
CA CYS A 95 -5.95 -7.26 -5.29
C CYS A 95 -5.53 -5.98 -4.56
N TYR A 96 -4.22 -5.74 -4.42
CA TYR A 96 -3.73 -4.49 -3.86
C TYR A 96 -4.21 -3.27 -4.65
N LEU A 97 -3.98 -3.26 -5.97
CA LEU A 97 -4.27 -2.13 -6.87
C LEU A 97 -5.77 -1.82 -7.03
N ARG A 98 -6.65 -2.80 -6.80
CA ARG A 98 -8.10 -2.69 -7.03
C ARG A 98 -8.91 -2.56 -5.76
N GLU A 99 -8.41 -3.10 -4.66
CA GLU A 99 -9.20 -3.31 -3.45
C GLU A 99 -8.42 -2.88 -2.21
N TRP A 100 -7.34 -3.58 -1.87
CA TRP A 100 -6.72 -3.42 -0.55
C TRP A 100 -6.16 -2.03 -0.28
N MET A 101 -5.65 -1.34 -1.32
CA MET A 101 -5.13 0.02 -1.15
C MET A 101 -6.21 1.07 -0.86
N TYR A 102 -7.48 0.73 -1.09
CA TYR A 102 -8.63 1.61 -0.87
C TYR A 102 -9.38 1.32 0.43
N ILE A 103 -9.06 0.22 1.11
CA ILE A 103 -9.62 -0.13 2.42
C ILE A 103 -9.19 0.94 3.42
N LYS A 104 -10.17 1.43 4.19
CA LYS A 104 -9.98 2.40 5.28
C LYS A 104 -10.25 1.70 6.61
N PRO A 105 -9.67 2.19 7.72
CA PRO A 105 -10.07 1.72 9.04
C PRO A 105 -11.59 1.92 9.21
N ALA A 106 -12.23 0.99 9.91
CA ALA A 106 -13.67 1.02 10.18
C ALA A 106 -14.10 2.20 11.08
N LEU A 107 -13.16 2.88 11.73
CA LEU A 107 -13.37 4.12 12.48
C LEU A 107 -12.54 5.26 11.91
N ASP A 108 -13.06 6.47 12.05
CA ASP A 108 -12.34 7.72 11.78
C ASP A 108 -11.90 8.42 13.08
N GLY A 109 -11.18 9.54 12.93
CA GLY A 109 -10.71 10.31 14.07
C GLY A 109 -11.84 10.94 14.90
N ASN A 110 -13.00 11.25 14.30
CA ASN A 110 -14.12 11.83 15.03
C ASN A 110 -14.77 10.79 15.95
N GLN A 111 -14.90 9.56 15.47
CA GLN A 111 -15.37 8.43 16.27
C GLN A 111 -14.43 8.14 17.43
N LEU A 112 -13.10 8.18 17.21
CA LEU A 112 -12.13 8.06 18.31
C LEU A 112 -12.27 9.18 19.35
N MET A 113 -12.54 10.42 18.94
CA MET A 113 -12.82 11.52 19.88
C MET A 113 -14.10 11.26 20.69
N ALA A 114 -15.16 10.75 20.06
CA ALA A 114 -16.41 10.39 20.74
C ALA A 114 -16.22 9.25 21.75
N MET A 115 -15.26 8.35 21.51
CA MET A 115 -14.85 7.29 22.45
C MET A 115 -14.00 7.81 23.62
N GLY A 116 -13.63 9.10 23.64
CA GLY A 116 -12.86 9.71 24.73
C GLY A 116 -11.34 9.80 24.48
N TYR A 117 -10.85 9.41 23.31
CA TYR A 117 -9.43 9.58 22.98
C TYR A 117 -9.08 11.03 22.65
N LYS A 118 -7.90 11.49 23.08
CA LYS A 118 -7.39 12.83 22.75
C LYS A 118 -6.56 12.80 21.46
N PRO A 119 -6.78 13.74 20.52
CA PRO A 119 -6.03 13.79 19.27
C PRO A 119 -4.52 13.90 19.52
N GLY A 120 -3.74 13.11 18.79
CA GLY A 120 -2.29 13.06 18.95
C GLY A 120 -1.66 11.85 18.26
N LYS A 121 -0.43 11.51 18.64
CA LYS A 121 0.32 10.38 18.06
C LYS A 121 -0.45 9.05 18.18
N LEU A 122 -1.14 8.86 19.30
CA LEU A 122 -1.95 7.67 19.58
C LEU A 122 -3.07 7.46 18.57
N PHE A 123 -3.67 8.53 18.01
CA PHE A 123 -4.71 8.39 16.99
C PHE A 123 -4.19 7.66 15.75
N LYS A 124 -3.00 8.07 15.28
CA LYS A 124 -2.39 7.43 14.13
C LYS A 124 -2.09 5.96 14.42
N GLU A 125 -1.57 5.66 15.60
CA GLU A 125 -1.27 4.28 16.03
C GLU A 125 -2.55 3.41 16.09
N ILE A 126 -3.65 3.93 16.64
CA ILE A 126 -4.95 3.24 16.68
C ILE A 126 -5.49 3.02 15.27
N LEU A 127 -5.54 4.07 14.44
CA LEU A 127 -6.11 4.00 13.08
C LEU A 127 -5.27 3.10 12.17
N ASP A 128 -3.94 3.13 12.27
CA ASP A 128 -3.06 2.25 11.51
C ASP A 128 -3.27 0.79 11.94
N SER A 129 -3.38 0.51 13.24
CA SER A 129 -3.60 -0.85 13.76
C SER A 129 -4.99 -1.38 13.43
N LEU A 130 -6.01 -0.53 13.54
CA LEU A 130 -7.38 -0.85 13.15
C LEU A 130 -7.47 -1.13 11.65
N LEU A 131 -6.74 -0.37 10.81
CA LEU A 131 -6.65 -0.66 9.39
C LEU A 131 -6.00 -2.02 9.13
N MET A 132 -4.96 -2.42 9.89
CA MET A 132 -4.37 -3.75 9.73
C MET A 132 -5.36 -4.85 10.11
N ALA A 133 -6.07 -4.70 11.24
CA ALA A 133 -7.10 -5.63 11.67
C ALA A 133 -8.26 -5.74 10.66
N THR A 134 -8.65 -4.61 10.05
CA THR A 134 -9.67 -4.57 8.98
C THR A 134 -9.18 -5.31 7.73
N LEU A 135 -7.93 -5.08 7.32
CA LEU A 135 -7.32 -5.75 6.16
C LEU A 135 -7.21 -7.26 6.33
N ASP A 136 -6.98 -7.73 7.55
CA ASP A 136 -6.86 -9.15 7.89
C ASP A 136 -8.21 -9.81 8.24
N GLY A 137 -9.31 -9.04 8.20
CA GLY A 137 -10.66 -9.54 8.47
C GLY A 137 -10.96 -9.81 9.95
N GLU A 138 -10.13 -9.30 10.86
CA GLU A 138 -10.35 -9.39 12.31
C GLU A 138 -11.44 -8.42 12.79
N VAL A 139 -11.64 -7.32 12.04
CA VAL A 139 -12.64 -6.30 12.32
C VAL A 139 -13.45 -6.04 11.06
N ASP A 140 -14.76 -6.27 11.17
CA ASP A 140 -15.72 -5.89 10.14
C ASP A 140 -16.79 -4.97 10.71
N GLY A 141 -16.81 -3.72 10.24
CA GLY A 141 -17.78 -2.71 10.66
C GLY A 141 -17.44 -1.96 11.95
N GLU A 142 -18.30 -0.99 12.26
CA GLU A 142 -18.10 -0.01 13.34
C GLU A 142 -18.17 -0.64 14.73
N GLU A 143 -19.17 -1.49 15.00
CA GLU A 143 -19.37 -2.11 16.32
C GLU A 143 -18.17 -2.96 16.74
N GLN A 144 -17.67 -3.79 15.82
CA GLN A 144 -16.47 -4.61 16.08
C GLN A 144 -15.23 -3.73 16.28
N ALA A 145 -15.12 -2.64 15.53
CA ALA A 145 -14.00 -1.72 15.65
C ALA A 145 -13.97 -1.00 17.00
N VAL A 146 -15.13 -0.57 17.51
CA VAL A 146 -15.25 0.04 18.84
C VAL A 146 -14.80 -0.95 19.93
N ALA A 147 -15.28 -2.20 19.86
CA ALA A 147 -14.91 -3.25 20.80
C ALA A 147 -13.40 -3.57 20.73
N TRP A 148 -12.87 -3.71 19.52
CA TRP A 148 -11.46 -4.00 19.27
C TRP A 148 -10.55 -2.90 19.81
N VAL A 149 -10.90 -1.63 19.58
CA VAL A 149 -10.15 -0.46 20.08
C VAL A 149 -10.20 -0.41 21.61
N GLY A 150 -11.37 -0.61 22.23
CA GLY A 150 -11.50 -0.64 23.68
C GLY A 150 -10.66 -1.73 24.36
N GLN A 151 -10.54 -2.89 23.72
CA GLN A 151 -9.74 -4.02 24.22
C GLN A 151 -8.22 -3.77 24.09
N HIS A 152 -7.77 -3.20 22.97
CA HIS A 152 -6.33 -3.04 22.68
C HIS A 152 -5.75 -1.72 23.19
N TYR A 153 -6.57 -0.68 23.35
CA TYR A 153 -6.15 0.65 23.77
C TYR A 153 -6.97 1.17 24.96
N PRO A 154 -7.07 0.42 26.08
CA PRO A 154 -7.90 0.83 27.20
C PRO A 154 -7.48 2.21 27.71
N LEU A 155 -8.44 3.12 27.79
CA LEU A 155 -8.28 4.42 28.44
C LEU A 155 -8.02 4.15 29.92
N HIS A 156 -6.75 4.10 30.33
CA HIS A 156 -6.42 4.08 31.74
C HIS A 156 -6.87 5.42 32.33
N GLU A 157 -7.80 5.36 33.28
CA GLU A 157 -8.15 6.50 34.11
C GLU A 157 -6.87 7.04 34.77
N VAL A 158 -6.71 8.36 34.71
CA VAL A 158 -5.71 9.07 35.50
C VAL A 158 -6.04 8.80 36.98
N PRO A 159 -5.13 8.22 37.78
CA PRO A 159 -5.33 8.16 39.23
C PRO A 159 -5.19 9.58 39.77
N GLY A 160 -6.32 10.27 39.93
CA GLY A 160 -6.34 11.68 40.32
C GLY A 160 -7.72 12.32 40.45
N SER A 161 -8.78 11.54 40.62
CA SER A 161 -10.09 12.04 41.06
C SER A 161 -10.55 11.32 42.33
N ALA A 162 -9.75 11.46 43.38
CA ALA A 162 -10.22 11.24 44.75
C ALA A 162 -10.14 12.57 45.49
N THR A 163 -11.33 13.07 45.85
CA THR A 163 -11.65 14.02 46.95
C THR A 163 -10.92 15.35 47.03
#